data_AF-A0A8T0QBI5-F1
#
_entry.id   AF-A0A8T0QBI5-F1
#
_cell.length_a   1.000
_cell.length_b   1.000
_cell.length_c   1.000
_cell.angle_alpha   90.00
_cell.angle_beta   90.00
_cell.angle_gamma   90.00
#
_symmetry.space_group_name_H-M   'P 1'
#
loop_
_entity.id
_entity.type
_entity.pdbx_description
1 polymer ?
#
loop_
_entity_poly.entity_id
_entity_poly.type
_entity_poly.pdbx_seq_one_letter_code
_entity_poly.pdbx_strand_id
1 'polypeptide(L)'
;MLRDVGDAILRAEKLEEELKKAKQQASNLQIRLDRNAVEYRNEVQVLTAAKDGLVDQNKSLTAQKNELVEKNKKLRQKETELKNSVAQLNDEVTNWKAGFYREKDHREQLEADIYVLNMELERELQLHFDGETDLVNCMQTIRSLNDDLELLRRSMKELTEAAEPVANLFEPRKPGVEVRPLVDRLKDTPGRLKAYLQRLRKSIPQQVLSFLKSFYPAADVSVIAGGVAGDCSDEKLKELMREVESVAEKVASHINLK
;
A
#
# COMPACT_ATOMS: atom_id res chain seq x y z
N MET A 1 123.32 -15.60 -121.03
CA MET A 1 122.65 -16.85 -120.59
C MET A 1 123.03 -17.31 -119.17
N LEU A 2 123.56 -16.44 -118.29
CA LEU A 2 123.83 -16.78 -116.87
C LEU A 2 123.30 -15.72 -115.87
N ARG A 3 122.58 -14.68 -116.34
CA ARG A 3 121.91 -13.66 -115.50
C ARG A 3 120.42 -13.95 -115.23
N ASP A 4 119.71 -14.59 -116.17
CA ASP A 4 118.26 -14.85 -116.04
C ASP A 4 117.88 -15.98 -115.07
N VAL A 5 118.79 -16.94 -114.81
CA VAL A 5 118.54 -18.05 -113.86
C VAL A 5 118.71 -17.59 -112.41
N GLY A 6 119.61 -16.62 -112.15
CA GLY A 6 119.80 -16.02 -110.83
C GLY A 6 118.61 -15.17 -110.39
N ASP A 7 118.01 -14.41 -111.30
CA ASP A 7 116.81 -13.58 -111.04
C ASP A 7 115.54 -14.42 -110.83
N ALA A 8 115.48 -15.63 -111.40
CA ALA A 8 114.39 -16.57 -111.19
C ALA A 8 114.49 -17.27 -109.83
N ILE A 9 115.70 -17.61 -109.38
CA ILE A 9 115.96 -18.18 -108.04
C ILE A 9 115.72 -17.13 -106.95
N LEU A 10 116.17 -15.88 -107.13
CA LEU A 10 115.87 -14.77 -106.22
C LEU A 10 114.36 -14.46 -106.13
N ARG A 11 113.61 -14.62 -107.22
CA ARG A 11 112.15 -14.50 -107.21
C ARG A 11 111.47 -15.70 -106.56
N ALA A 12 111.97 -16.91 -106.77
CA ALA A 12 111.46 -18.12 -106.14
C ALA A 12 111.68 -18.09 -104.61
N GLU A 13 112.88 -17.71 -104.14
CA GLU A 13 113.16 -17.50 -102.71
C GLU A 13 112.30 -16.38 -102.12
N LYS A 14 112.10 -15.28 -102.85
CA LYS A 14 111.25 -14.18 -102.40
C LYS A 14 109.77 -14.59 -102.30
N LEU A 15 109.27 -15.36 -103.27
CA LEU A 15 107.92 -15.93 -103.26
C LEU A 15 107.77 -17.00 -102.18
N GLU A 16 108.80 -17.77 -101.89
CA GLU A 16 108.82 -18.78 -100.83
C GLU A 16 108.81 -18.11 -99.44
N GLU A 17 109.54 -17.00 -99.29
CA GLU A 17 109.53 -16.17 -98.08
C GLU A 17 108.20 -15.42 -97.90
N GLU A 18 107.58 -14.96 -98.99
CA GLU A 18 106.22 -14.39 -99.00
C GLU A 18 105.15 -15.45 -98.68
N LEU A 19 105.27 -16.66 -99.23
CA LEU A 19 104.40 -17.80 -98.92
C LEU A 19 104.54 -18.22 -97.46
N LYS A 20 105.76 -18.21 -96.92
CA LYS A 20 106.05 -18.49 -95.51
C LYS A 20 105.46 -17.42 -94.61
N LYS A 21 105.58 -16.13 -94.97
CA LYS A 21 104.91 -15.02 -94.28
C LYS A 21 103.38 -15.11 -94.35
N ALA A 22 102.82 -15.44 -95.50
CA ALA A 22 101.37 -15.60 -95.69
C ALA A 22 100.83 -16.80 -94.90
N LYS A 23 101.55 -17.93 -94.88
CA LYS A 23 101.23 -19.09 -94.04
C LYS A 23 101.33 -18.76 -92.55
N GLN A 24 102.34 -18.00 -92.14
CA GLN A 24 102.46 -17.54 -90.75
C GLN A 24 101.33 -16.56 -90.37
N GLN A 25 100.97 -15.63 -91.27
CA GLN A 25 99.84 -14.73 -91.07
C GLN A 25 98.51 -15.48 -91.00
N ALA A 26 98.27 -16.44 -91.90
CA ALA A 26 97.08 -17.28 -91.88
C ALA A 26 97.00 -18.12 -90.60
N SER A 27 98.12 -18.69 -90.15
CA SER A 27 98.21 -19.42 -88.88
C SER A 27 97.90 -18.50 -87.68
N ASN A 28 98.49 -17.30 -87.64
CA ASN A 28 98.20 -16.32 -86.60
C ASN A 28 96.73 -15.88 -86.60
N LEU A 29 96.14 -15.68 -87.79
CA LEU A 29 94.72 -15.36 -87.95
C LEU A 29 93.81 -16.49 -87.47
N GLN A 30 94.17 -17.74 -87.78
CA GLN A 30 93.44 -18.93 -87.34
C GLN A 30 93.48 -19.07 -85.82
N ILE A 31 94.66 -18.91 -85.19
CA ILE A 31 94.81 -18.93 -83.73
C ILE A 31 93.94 -17.85 -83.06
N ARG A 32 93.88 -16.64 -83.64
CA ARG A 32 92.99 -15.58 -83.12
C ARG A 32 91.51 -15.92 -83.31
N LEU A 33 91.13 -16.49 -84.45
CA LEU A 33 89.75 -16.91 -84.70
C LEU A 33 89.32 -18.01 -83.72
N ASP A 34 90.18 -19.02 -83.50
CA ASP A 34 89.92 -20.10 -82.57
C ASP A 34 89.85 -19.58 -81.12
N ARG A 35 90.74 -18.65 -80.75
CA ARG A 35 90.71 -17.98 -79.45
C ARG A 35 89.40 -17.19 -79.25
N ASN A 36 89.03 -16.34 -80.21
CA ASN A 36 87.79 -15.58 -80.14
C ASN A 36 86.55 -16.52 -80.12
N ALA A 37 86.57 -17.61 -80.89
CA ALA A 37 85.48 -18.58 -80.89
C ALA A 37 85.36 -19.34 -79.56
N VAL A 38 86.45 -19.54 -78.82
CA VAL A 38 86.43 -20.09 -77.46
C VAL A 38 85.96 -19.02 -76.47
N GLU A 39 86.43 -17.78 -76.57
CA GLU A 39 86.00 -16.65 -75.74
C GLU A 39 84.48 -16.42 -75.88
N TYR A 40 83.94 -16.34 -77.10
CA TYR A 40 82.50 -16.23 -77.33
C TYR A 40 81.71 -17.45 -76.83
N ARG A 41 82.24 -18.68 -76.97
CA ARG A 41 81.59 -19.87 -76.40
C ARG A 41 81.51 -19.80 -74.88
N ASN A 42 82.58 -19.36 -74.22
CA ASN A 42 82.61 -19.19 -72.77
C ASN A 42 81.62 -18.09 -72.34
N GLU A 43 81.59 -16.96 -73.04
CA GLU A 43 80.62 -15.89 -72.79
C GLU A 43 79.17 -16.37 -72.95
N VAL A 44 78.87 -17.08 -74.03
CA VAL A 44 77.54 -17.67 -74.27
C VAL A 44 77.17 -18.65 -73.16
N GLN A 45 78.11 -19.48 -72.67
CA GLN A 45 77.86 -20.41 -71.58
C GLN A 45 77.56 -19.68 -70.26
N VAL A 46 78.33 -18.63 -69.93
CA VAL A 46 78.10 -17.79 -68.74
C VAL A 46 76.74 -17.08 -68.84
N LEU A 47 76.41 -16.51 -69.99
CA LEU A 47 75.12 -15.85 -70.21
C LEU A 47 73.96 -16.83 -70.16
N THR A 48 74.15 -18.07 -70.63
CA THR A 48 73.12 -19.12 -70.54
C THR A 48 72.88 -19.53 -69.09
N ALA A 49 73.95 -19.75 -68.31
CA ALA A 49 73.82 -20.06 -66.89
C ALA A 49 73.16 -18.92 -66.09
N ALA A 50 73.51 -17.66 -66.39
CA ALA A 50 72.89 -16.50 -65.78
C ALA A 50 71.39 -16.38 -66.14
N LYS A 51 71.04 -16.62 -67.41
CA LYS A 51 69.66 -16.67 -67.88
C LYS A 51 68.85 -17.76 -67.16
N ASP A 52 69.39 -18.97 -67.05
CA ASP A 52 68.71 -20.08 -66.38
C ASP A 52 68.51 -19.79 -64.89
N GLY A 53 69.50 -19.22 -64.22
CA GLY A 53 69.38 -18.75 -62.83
C GLY A 53 68.28 -17.69 -62.66
N LEU A 54 68.20 -16.72 -63.57
CA LEU A 54 67.13 -15.71 -63.57
C LEU A 54 65.76 -16.33 -63.84
N VAL A 55 65.67 -17.34 -64.71
CA VAL A 55 64.41 -18.07 -64.99
C VAL A 55 63.91 -18.79 -63.75
N ASP A 56 64.79 -19.50 -63.03
CA ASP A 56 64.40 -20.22 -61.82
C ASP A 56 64.04 -19.27 -60.67
N GLN A 57 64.77 -18.16 -60.54
CA GLN A 57 64.39 -17.08 -59.63
C GLN A 57 63.01 -16.51 -59.98
N ASN A 58 62.72 -16.27 -61.26
CA ASN A 58 61.40 -15.78 -61.69
C ASN A 58 60.29 -16.79 -61.40
N LYS A 59 60.52 -18.09 -61.58
CA LYS A 59 59.55 -19.13 -61.22
C LYS A 59 59.26 -19.12 -59.72
N SER A 60 60.30 -19.05 -58.88
CA SER A 60 60.16 -18.99 -57.42
C SER A 60 59.39 -17.74 -56.97
N LEU A 61 59.75 -16.56 -57.50
CA LEU A 61 59.05 -15.31 -57.23
C LEU A 61 57.59 -15.35 -57.68
N THR A 62 57.30 -15.98 -58.81
CA THR A 62 55.91 -16.14 -59.31
C THR A 62 55.09 -17.05 -58.38
N ALA A 63 55.68 -18.14 -57.88
CA ALA A 63 55.02 -19.01 -56.91
C ALA A 63 54.72 -18.28 -55.60
N GLN A 64 55.69 -17.55 -55.05
CA GLN A 64 55.52 -16.75 -53.83
C GLN A 64 54.45 -15.66 -54.02
N LYS A 65 54.46 -14.96 -55.16
CA LYS A 65 53.45 -13.96 -55.51
C LYS A 65 52.04 -14.57 -55.49
N ASN A 66 51.86 -15.74 -56.12
CA ASN A 66 50.56 -16.41 -56.17
C ASN A 66 50.09 -16.83 -54.78
N GLU A 67 50.99 -17.33 -53.92
CA GLU A 67 50.66 -17.66 -52.53
C GLU A 67 50.21 -16.44 -51.73
N LEU A 68 50.92 -15.31 -51.87
CA LEU A 68 50.57 -14.06 -51.21
C LEU A 68 49.24 -13.49 -51.72
N VAL A 69 48.93 -13.64 -53.00
CA VAL A 69 47.64 -13.24 -53.58
C VAL A 69 46.49 -14.04 -52.95
N GLU A 70 46.64 -15.36 -52.84
CA GLU A 70 45.62 -16.21 -52.21
C GLU A 70 45.46 -15.93 -50.71
N LYS A 71 46.57 -15.71 -49.98
CA LYS A 71 46.52 -15.27 -48.59
C LYS A 71 45.78 -13.93 -48.44
N ASN A 72 46.07 -12.95 -49.29
CA ASN A 72 45.38 -11.66 -49.28
C ASN A 72 43.88 -11.79 -49.59
N LYS A 73 43.49 -12.67 -50.51
CA LYS A 73 42.08 -12.94 -50.81
C LYS A 73 41.33 -13.47 -49.59
N LYS A 74 41.92 -14.46 -48.88
CA LYS A 74 41.35 -15.02 -47.65
C LYS A 74 41.25 -13.98 -46.52
N LEU A 75 42.27 -13.12 -46.38
CA LEU A 75 42.26 -12.04 -45.39
C LEU A 75 41.14 -11.04 -45.66
N ARG A 76 40.92 -10.65 -46.93
CA ARG A 76 39.81 -9.76 -47.30
C ARG A 76 38.44 -10.36 -47.00
N GLN A 77 38.25 -11.66 -47.24
CA GLN A 77 37.01 -12.35 -46.89
C GLN A 77 36.75 -12.31 -45.38
N LYS A 78 37.77 -12.64 -44.57
CA LYS A 78 37.67 -12.54 -43.10
C LYS A 78 37.41 -11.11 -42.65
N GLU A 79 38.03 -10.11 -43.28
CA GLU A 79 37.79 -8.70 -42.97
C GLU A 79 36.31 -8.32 -43.21
N THR A 80 35.70 -8.80 -44.30
CA THR A 80 34.28 -8.56 -44.57
C THR A 80 33.36 -9.29 -43.58
N GLU A 81 33.68 -10.53 -43.20
CA GLU A 81 32.92 -11.29 -42.19
C GLU A 81 32.96 -10.59 -40.83
N LEU A 82 34.14 -10.15 -40.40
CA LEU A 82 34.31 -9.42 -39.15
C LEU A 82 33.55 -8.08 -39.17
N LYS A 83 33.59 -7.34 -40.28
CA LYS A 83 32.82 -6.08 -40.41
C LYS A 83 31.31 -6.32 -40.26
N ASN A 84 30.79 -7.38 -40.86
CA ASN A 84 29.36 -7.73 -40.74
C ASN A 84 29.00 -8.13 -39.29
N SER A 85 29.86 -8.94 -38.65
CA SER A 85 29.65 -9.32 -37.24
C SER A 85 29.70 -8.12 -36.30
N VAL A 86 30.61 -7.18 -36.53
CA VAL A 86 30.69 -5.92 -35.76
C VAL A 86 29.42 -5.08 -35.95
N ALA A 87 28.88 -5.00 -37.17
CA ALA A 87 27.63 -4.29 -37.42
C ALA A 87 26.45 -4.92 -36.66
N GLN A 88 26.32 -6.25 -36.70
CA GLN A 88 25.27 -6.99 -35.96
C GLN A 88 25.38 -6.77 -34.45
N LEU A 89 26.59 -6.89 -33.89
CA LEU A 89 26.81 -6.66 -32.46
C LEU A 89 26.49 -5.22 -32.05
N ASN A 90 26.78 -4.24 -32.90
CA ASN A 90 26.41 -2.86 -32.63
C ASN A 90 24.88 -2.68 -32.60
N ASP A 91 24.15 -3.27 -33.54
CA ASP A 91 22.69 -3.24 -33.56
C ASP A 91 22.12 -3.88 -32.29
N GLU A 92 22.62 -5.06 -31.89
CA GLU A 92 22.25 -5.70 -30.64
C GLU A 92 22.50 -4.80 -29.43
N VAL A 93 23.69 -4.20 -29.32
CA VAL A 93 24.03 -3.28 -28.22
C VAL A 93 23.07 -2.08 -28.17
N THR A 94 22.66 -1.54 -29.32
CA THR A 94 21.68 -0.44 -29.35
C THR A 94 20.31 -0.89 -28.86
N ASN A 95 19.85 -2.08 -29.26
CA ASN A 95 18.59 -2.65 -28.81
C ASN A 95 18.60 -2.93 -27.30
N TRP A 96 19.68 -3.52 -26.78
CA TRP A 96 19.86 -3.76 -25.35
C TRP A 96 19.87 -2.46 -24.54
N LYS A 97 20.56 -1.42 -25.04
CA LYS A 97 20.53 -0.09 -24.40
C LYS A 97 19.11 0.48 -24.35
N ALA A 98 18.37 0.42 -25.46
CA ALA A 98 16.98 0.88 -25.49
C ALA A 98 16.07 0.07 -24.55
N GLY A 99 16.29 -1.25 -24.44
CA GLY A 99 15.61 -2.11 -23.47
C GLY A 99 15.91 -1.70 -22.02
N PHE A 100 17.19 -1.51 -21.71
CA PHE A 100 17.64 -1.09 -20.38
C PHE A 100 17.00 0.21 -19.91
N TYR A 101 16.95 1.24 -20.77
CA TYR A 101 16.35 2.51 -20.39
C TYR A 101 14.83 2.38 -20.18
N ARG A 102 14.12 1.63 -21.02
CA ARG A 102 12.68 1.37 -20.81
C ARG A 102 12.39 0.69 -19.47
N GLU A 103 13.16 -0.35 -19.14
CA GLU A 103 12.98 -1.04 -17.86
C GLU A 103 13.37 -0.17 -16.67
N LYS A 104 14.40 0.66 -16.82
CA LYS A 104 14.78 1.64 -15.79
C LYS A 104 13.63 2.62 -15.52
N ASP A 105 13.05 3.20 -16.57
CA ASP A 105 11.96 4.17 -16.46
C ASP A 105 10.71 3.52 -15.84
N HIS A 106 10.37 2.29 -16.24
CA HIS A 106 9.26 1.54 -15.62
C HIS A 106 9.49 1.25 -14.14
N ARG A 107 10.72 0.90 -13.75
CA ARG A 107 11.06 0.70 -12.33
C ARG A 107 10.91 1.98 -11.52
N GLU A 108 11.38 3.11 -12.04
CA GLU A 108 11.24 4.41 -11.36
C GLU A 108 9.76 4.80 -11.20
N GLN A 109 8.92 4.49 -12.19
CA GLN A 109 7.48 4.68 -12.10
C GLN A 109 6.84 3.78 -11.03
N LEU A 110 7.20 2.49 -10.99
CA LEU A 110 6.70 1.56 -9.97
C LEU A 110 7.12 1.96 -8.57
N GLU A 111 8.34 2.47 -8.38
CA GLU A 111 8.82 3.00 -7.10
C GLU A 111 7.96 4.18 -6.62
N ALA A 112 7.58 5.08 -7.53
CA ALA A 112 6.68 6.19 -7.23
C ALA A 112 5.26 5.71 -6.88
N ASP A 113 4.72 4.76 -7.63
CA ASP A 113 3.38 4.19 -7.38
C ASP A 113 3.33 3.46 -6.03
N ILE A 114 4.36 2.66 -5.71
CA ILE A 114 4.49 1.99 -4.41
C ILE A 114 4.51 3.00 -3.26
N TYR A 115 5.23 4.12 -3.44
CA TYR A 115 5.27 5.17 -2.44
C TYR A 115 3.88 5.76 -2.16
N VAL A 116 3.12 6.09 -3.21
CA VAL A 116 1.75 6.62 -3.08
C VAL A 116 0.82 5.60 -2.43
N LEU A 117 0.85 4.34 -2.87
CA LEU A 117 0.03 3.27 -2.30
C LEU A 117 0.30 3.03 -0.82
N ASN A 118 1.56 3.13 -0.39
CA ASN A 118 1.89 3.03 1.03
C ASN A 118 1.28 4.20 1.85
N MET A 119 1.34 5.43 1.33
CA MET A 119 0.70 6.57 1.98
C MET A 119 -0.83 6.41 2.07
N GLU A 120 -1.47 5.92 1.01
CA GLU A 120 -2.91 5.65 1.00
C GLU A 120 -3.28 4.56 2.00
N LEU A 121 -2.48 3.49 2.08
CA LEU A 121 -2.69 2.41 3.04
C LEU A 121 -2.56 2.89 4.49
N GLU A 122 -1.54 3.68 4.80
CA GLU A 122 -1.36 4.28 6.13
C GLU A 122 -2.55 5.15 6.53
N ARG A 123 -3.05 5.96 5.59
CA ARG A 123 -4.23 6.80 5.80
C ARG A 123 -5.48 5.96 6.08
N GLU A 124 -5.71 4.92 5.29
CA GLU A 124 -6.87 4.05 5.45
C GLU A 124 -6.84 3.29 6.79
N LEU A 125 -5.65 2.80 7.19
CA LEU A 125 -5.46 2.19 8.50
C LEU A 125 -5.79 3.17 9.62
N GLN A 126 -5.36 4.42 9.51
CA GLN A 126 -5.67 5.45 10.51
C GLN A 126 -7.17 5.71 10.61
N LEU A 127 -7.87 5.86 9.47
CA LEU A 127 -9.32 6.03 9.45
C LEU A 127 -10.06 4.84 10.07
N HIS A 128 -9.56 3.62 9.83
CA HIS A 128 -10.11 2.42 10.45
C HIS A 128 -9.94 2.44 11.97
N PHE A 129 -8.76 2.79 12.48
CA PHE A 129 -8.51 2.91 13.92
C PHE A 129 -9.38 3.98 14.58
N ASP A 130 -9.53 5.14 13.95
CA ASP A 130 -10.39 6.22 14.44
C ASP A 130 -11.86 5.77 14.46
N GLY A 131 -12.32 5.11 13.39
CA GLY A 131 -13.67 4.56 13.31
C GLY A 131 -13.98 3.48 14.36
N GLU A 132 -13.04 2.58 14.64
CA GLU A 132 -13.17 1.59 15.72
C GLU A 132 -13.25 2.26 17.09
N THR A 133 -12.42 3.29 17.32
CA THR A 133 -12.43 4.06 18.57
C THR A 133 -13.77 4.76 18.78
N ASP A 134 -14.30 5.42 17.76
CA ASP A 134 -15.60 6.09 17.80
C ASP A 134 -16.75 5.10 18.03
N LEU A 135 -16.70 3.93 17.37
CA LEU A 135 -17.69 2.88 17.59
C LEU A 135 -17.68 2.39 19.04
N VAL A 136 -16.51 2.13 19.61
CA VAL A 136 -16.37 1.72 21.01
C VAL A 136 -16.95 2.78 21.95
N ASN A 137 -16.64 4.06 21.71
CA ASN A 137 -17.17 5.17 22.51
C ASN A 137 -18.70 5.27 22.42
N CYS A 138 -19.27 5.11 21.22
CA CYS A 138 -20.71 5.08 21.02
C CYS A 138 -21.36 3.90 21.75
N MET A 139 -20.77 2.70 21.67
CA MET A 139 -21.26 1.50 22.36
C MET A 139 -21.22 1.67 23.88
N GLN A 140 -20.18 2.29 24.43
CA GLN A 140 -20.09 2.59 25.86
C GLN A 140 -21.19 3.59 26.30
N THR A 141 -21.43 4.62 25.50
CA THR A 141 -22.48 5.60 25.76
C THR A 141 -23.87 4.95 25.74
N ILE A 142 -24.15 4.11 24.75
CA ILE A 142 -25.42 3.37 24.66
C ILE A 142 -25.60 2.47 25.88
N ARG A 143 -24.54 1.80 26.33
CA ARG A 143 -24.60 0.95 27.53
C ARG A 143 -24.96 1.77 28.78
N SER A 144 -24.29 2.90 28.99
CA SER A 144 -24.60 3.80 30.11
C SER A 144 -26.05 4.28 30.09
N LEU A 145 -26.54 4.70 28.92
CA LEU A 145 -27.93 5.13 28.77
C LEU A 145 -28.92 3.99 29.02
N ASN A 146 -28.58 2.76 28.62
CA ASN A 146 -29.43 1.61 28.90
C ASN A 146 -29.50 1.30 30.40
N ASP A 147 -28.37 1.38 31.10
CA ASP A 147 -28.31 1.21 32.55
C ASP A 147 -29.16 2.27 33.28
N ASP A 148 -29.08 3.53 32.86
CA ASP A 148 -29.90 4.62 33.38
C ASP A 148 -31.40 4.40 33.11
N LEU A 149 -31.76 3.94 31.89
CA LEU A 149 -33.15 3.61 31.54
C LEU A 149 -33.69 2.45 32.38
N GLU A 150 -32.89 1.43 32.64
CA GLU A 150 -33.28 0.33 33.51
C GLU A 150 -33.50 0.80 34.96
N LEU A 151 -32.61 1.64 35.47
CA LEU A 151 -32.74 2.22 36.81
C LEU A 151 -34.03 3.05 36.92
N LEU A 152 -34.30 3.92 35.93
CA LEU A 152 -35.50 4.75 35.90
C LEU A 152 -36.77 3.90 35.81
N ARG A 153 -36.76 2.83 35.01
CA ARG A 153 -37.88 1.87 34.93
C ARG A 153 -38.16 1.18 36.25
N ARG A 154 -37.12 0.75 36.98
CA ARG A 154 -37.26 0.15 38.32
C ARG A 154 -37.85 1.15 39.31
N SER A 155 -37.30 2.37 39.35
CA SER A 155 -37.82 3.45 40.21
C SER A 155 -39.29 3.80 39.91
N MET A 156 -39.67 3.91 38.64
CA MET A 156 -41.06 4.16 38.24
C MET A 156 -42.00 3.03 38.67
N LYS A 157 -41.55 1.78 38.57
CA LYS A 157 -42.32 0.62 39.04
C LYS A 157 -42.53 0.67 40.55
N GLU A 158 -41.46 0.88 41.31
CA GLU A 158 -41.52 1.01 42.78
C GLU A 158 -42.44 2.15 43.23
N LEU A 159 -42.33 3.32 42.58
CA LEU A 159 -43.21 4.45 42.86
C LEU A 159 -44.67 4.15 42.52
N THR A 160 -44.92 3.46 41.41
CA THR A 160 -46.27 3.03 41.01
C THR A 160 -46.86 2.08 42.06
N GLU A 161 -46.09 1.09 42.50
CA GLU A 161 -46.49 0.12 43.52
C GLU A 161 -46.75 0.80 44.88
N ALA A 162 -45.93 1.78 45.26
CA ALA A 162 -46.11 2.55 46.50
C ALA A 162 -47.31 3.50 46.45
N ALA A 163 -47.62 4.08 45.29
CA ALA A 163 -48.68 5.07 45.16
C ALA A 163 -50.08 4.45 44.91
N GLU A 164 -50.15 3.25 44.33
CA GLU A 164 -51.40 2.56 44.03
C GLU A 164 -52.31 2.36 45.29
N PRO A 165 -51.79 1.93 46.46
CA PRO A 165 -52.60 1.82 47.69
C PRO A 165 -53.21 3.16 48.13
N VAL A 166 -52.45 4.25 48.00
CA VAL A 166 -52.92 5.60 48.37
C VAL A 166 -54.06 6.03 47.44
N ALA A 167 -53.94 5.79 46.14
CA ALA A 167 -55.02 6.05 45.20
C ALA A 167 -56.24 5.15 45.47
N ASN A 168 -56.03 3.88 45.80
CA ASN A 168 -57.10 2.92 46.13
C ASN A 168 -57.88 3.30 47.39
N LEU A 169 -57.27 3.99 48.36
CA LEU A 169 -57.95 4.46 49.58
C LEU A 169 -59.12 5.41 49.26
N PHE A 170 -58.96 6.28 48.25
CA PHE A 170 -59.97 7.30 47.90
C PHE A 170 -60.77 6.98 46.64
N GLU A 171 -60.29 6.04 45.84
CA GLU A 171 -60.96 5.53 44.65
C GLU A 171 -60.69 4.03 44.53
N PRO A 172 -61.42 3.18 45.28
CA PRO A 172 -61.24 1.74 45.26
C PRO A 172 -61.56 1.17 43.89
N ARG A 173 -60.80 0.16 43.47
CA ARG A 173 -61.09 -0.59 42.24
C ARG A 173 -62.43 -1.30 42.38
N LYS A 174 -63.30 -1.12 41.40
CA LYS A 174 -64.61 -1.78 41.33
C LYS A 174 -64.57 -2.87 40.25
N PRO A 175 -65.09 -4.08 40.52
CA PRO A 175 -65.14 -5.14 39.52
C PRO A 175 -66.03 -4.70 38.34
N GLY A 176 -65.57 -4.94 37.11
CA GLY A 176 -66.29 -4.59 35.88
C GLY A 176 -66.19 -3.13 35.44
N VAL A 177 -65.44 -2.28 36.16
CA VAL A 177 -65.21 -0.87 35.79
C VAL A 177 -63.75 -0.69 35.42
N GLU A 178 -63.48 -0.11 34.26
CA GLU A 178 -62.13 0.22 33.82
C GLU A 178 -61.51 1.24 34.79
N VAL A 179 -60.28 0.95 35.24
CA VAL A 179 -59.60 1.78 36.23
C VAL A 179 -58.92 2.94 35.51
N ARG A 180 -59.20 4.17 35.96
CA ARG A 180 -58.53 5.37 35.44
C ARG A 180 -57.01 5.29 35.64
N PRO A 181 -56.19 5.95 34.79
CA PRO A 181 -54.74 6.00 34.97
C PRO A 181 -54.36 6.44 36.39
N LEU A 182 -53.36 5.78 36.99
CA LEU A 182 -52.95 6.03 38.37
C LEU A 182 -52.59 7.50 38.61
N VAL A 183 -51.89 8.13 37.66
CA VAL A 183 -51.49 9.55 37.73
C VAL A 183 -52.69 10.47 37.91
N ASP A 184 -53.79 10.23 37.20
CA ASP A 184 -54.98 11.07 37.28
C ASP A 184 -55.71 10.86 38.61
N ARG A 185 -55.78 9.61 39.07
CA ARG A 185 -56.33 9.28 40.40
C ARG A 185 -55.53 9.97 41.51
N LEU A 186 -54.20 9.95 41.42
CA LEU A 186 -53.31 10.61 42.36
C LEU A 186 -53.44 12.13 42.34
N LYS A 187 -53.62 12.76 41.16
CA LYS A 187 -53.90 14.20 41.06
C LYS A 187 -55.19 14.59 41.78
N ASP A 188 -56.20 13.73 41.77
CA ASP A 188 -57.48 13.94 42.46
C ASP A 188 -57.40 13.66 43.98
N THR A 189 -56.44 12.84 44.43
CA THR A 189 -56.30 12.39 45.83
C THR A 189 -56.33 13.52 46.85
N PRO A 190 -55.58 14.64 46.70
CA PRO A 190 -55.63 15.74 47.66
C PRO A 190 -57.04 16.35 47.83
N GLY A 191 -57.79 16.49 46.73
CA GLY A 191 -59.17 16.99 46.76
C GLY A 191 -60.10 16.02 47.49
N ARG A 192 -59.95 14.72 47.24
CA ARG A 192 -60.73 13.66 47.90
C ARG A 192 -60.41 13.57 49.40
N LEU A 193 -59.14 13.67 49.79
CA LEU A 193 -58.71 13.73 51.18
C LEU A 193 -59.34 14.93 51.89
N LYS A 194 -59.30 16.12 51.27
CA LYS A 194 -59.95 17.32 51.83
C LYS A 194 -61.45 17.09 52.03
N ALA A 195 -62.15 16.53 51.06
CA ALA A 195 -63.57 16.21 51.18
C ALA A 195 -63.85 15.19 52.31
N TYR A 196 -63.00 14.17 52.44
CA TYR A 196 -63.09 13.18 53.52
C TYR A 196 -62.91 13.82 54.90
N LEU A 197 -61.88 14.63 55.09
CA LEU A 197 -61.64 15.37 56.35
C LEU A 197 -62.82 16.30 56.70
N GLN A 198 -63.42 16.97 55.72
CA GLN A 198 -64.60 17.80 55.96
C GLN A 198 -65.82 16.98 56.43
N ARG A 199 -65.97 15.73 55.97
CA ARG A 199 -67.01 14.82 56.48
C ARG A 199 -66.73 14.41 57.93
N LEU A 200 -65.49 14.02 58.23
CA LEU A 200 -65.08 13.62 59.58
C LEU A 200 -65.31 14.73 60.62
N ARG A 201 -65.04 15.98 60.23
CA ARG A 201 -65.28 17.17 61.07
C ARG A 201 -66.73 17.24 61.59
N LYS A 202 -67.71 16.74 60.82
CA LYS A 202 -69.12 16.71 61.23
C LYS A 202 -69.52 15.39 61.87
N SER A 203 -69.09 14.26 61.30
CA SER A 203 -69.54 12.93 61.73
C SER A 203 -69.02 12.52 63.11
N ILE A 204 -67.79 12.90 63.46
CA ILE A 204 -67.18 12.55 64.74
C ILE A 204 -67.92 13.25 65.90
N PRO A 205 -68.06 14.60 65.93
CA PRO A 205 -68.83 15.24 66.98
C PRO A 205 -70.27 14.75 67.06
N GLN A 206 -70.92 14.52 65.90
CA GLN A 206 -72.29 14.00 65.87
C GLN A 206 -72.41 12.64 66.57
N GLN A 207 -71.48 11.72 66.34
CA GLN A 207 -71.48 10.41 66.99
C GLN A 207 -71.23 10.51 68.49
N VAL A 208 -70.26 11.32 68.92
CA VAL A 208 -69.96 11.53 70.34
C VAL A 208 -71.15 12.13 71.08
N LEU A 209 -71.79 13.15 70.50
CA LEU A 209 -73.00 13.76 71.07
C LEU A 209 -74.17 12.76 71.10
N SER A 210 -74.26 11.86 70.13
CA SER A 210 -75.28 10.80 70.11
C SER A 210 -75.05 9.80 71.24
N PHE A 211 -73.80 9.41 71.52
CA PHE A 211 -73.48 8.57 72.66
C PHE A 211 -73.86 9.26 73.97
N LEU A 212 -73.50 10.54 74.15
CA LEU A 212 -73.87 11.33 75.32
C LEU A 212 -75.39 11.35 75.53
N LYS A 213 -76.15 11.59 74.45
CA LYS A 213 -77.62 11.61 74.49
C LYS A 213 -78.22 10.24 74.80
N SER A 214 -77.55 9.14 74.42
CA SER A 214 -77.97 7.78 74.77
C SER A 214 -77.85 7.48 76.27
N PHE A 215 -76.79 7.97 76.93
CA PHE A 215 -76.62 7.79 78.38
C PHE A 215 -77.42 8.82 79.20
N TYR A 216 -77.61 10.03 78.65
CA TYR A 216 -78.30 11.13 79.31
C TYR A 216 -79.38 11.74 78.39
N PRO A 217 -80.57 11.10 78.25
CA PRO A 217 -81.59 11.55 77.32
C PRO A 217 -82.12 12.96 77.59
N ALA A 218 -82.13 13.39 78.85
CA ALA A 218 -82.60 14.72 79.26
C ALA A 218 -81.55 15.85 79.05
N ALA A 219 -80.28 15.52 78.77
CA ALA A 219 -79.24 16.52 78.60
C ALA A 219 -79.48 17.37 77.34
N ASP A 220 -79.49 18.69 77.48
CA ASP A 220 -79.54 19.59 76.33
C ASP A 220 -78.13 19.75 75.74
N VAL A 221 -77.88 19.09 74.62
CA VAL A 221 -76.59 19.13 73.92
C VAL A 221 -76.44 20.39 73.05
N SER A 222 -77.48 21.20 72.89
CA SER A 222 -77.43 22.42 72.07
C SER A 222 -76.51 23.49 72.67
N VAL A 223 -76.30 23.46 73.99
CA VAL A 223 -75.39 24.36 74.70
C VAL A 223 -73.94 24.29 74.18
N ILE A 224 -73.54 23.17 73.59
CA ILE A 224 -72.19 22.93 73.03
C ILE A 224 -72.01 23.60 71.65
N ALA A 225 -73.09 23.99 70.98
CA ALA A 225 -73.02 24.58 69.63
C ALA A 225 -72.24 25.93 69.61
N GLY A 226 -72.18 26.64 70.73
CA GLY A 226 -71.38 27.84 70.91
C GLY A 226 -69.88 27.59 71.10
N GLY A 227 -69.44 26.33 71.18
CA GLY A 227 -68.06 25.96 71.47
C GLY A 227 -67.83 25.72 72.96
N VAL A 228 -66.67 26.15 73.44
CA VAL A 228 -66.26 26.00 74.84
C VAL A 228 -67.13 26.90 75.74
N ALA A 229 -67.43 26.45 76.96
CA ALA A 229 -68.22 27.23 77.92
C ALA A 229 -67.52 28.57 78.24
N GLY A 230 -68.28 29.66 78.33
CA GLY A 230 -67.72 31.02 78.45
C GLY A 230 -66.97 31.31 79.75
N ASP A 231 -67.14 30.46 80.76
CA ASP A 231 -66.44 30.49 82.05
C ASP A 231 -65.25 29.51 82.12
N CYS A 232 -64.96 28.78 81.05
CA CYS A 232 -63.86 27.84 80.96
C CYS A 232 -62.62 28.50 80.32
N SER A 233 -61.52 28.60 81.06
CA SER A 233 -60.25 29.06 80.50
C SER A 233 -59.57 27.97 79.66
N ASP A 234 -58.63 28.36 78.78
CA ASP A 234 -57.86 27.42 77.96
C ASP A 234 -57.07 26.40 78.81
N GLU A 235 -56.54 26.82 79.96
CA GLU A 235 -55.85 25.95 80.91
C GLU A 235 -56.80 24.91 81.51
N LYS A 236 -58.02 25.34 81.88
CA LYS A 236 -59.02 24.45 82.44
C LYS A 236 -59.55 23.47 81.39
N LEU A 237 -59.74 23.94 80.16
CA LEU A 237 -60.09 23.06 79.03
C LEU A 237 -59.03 21.99 78.79
N LYS A 238 -57.73 22.36 78.81
CA LYS A 238 -56.63 21.39 78.66
C LYS A 238 -56.60 20.37 79.80
N GLU A 239 -56.85 20.79 81.04
CA GLU A 239 -56.97 19.89 82.18
C GLU A 239 -58.12 18.90 81.98
N LEU A 240 -59.30 19.38 81.61
CA LEU A 240 -60.47 18.55 81.32
C LEU A 240 -60.22 17.57 80.16
N MET A 241 -59.52 18.01 79.10
CA MET A 241 -59.12 17.13 77.99
C MET A 241 -58.20 16.00 78.46
N ARG A 242 -57.28 16.26 79.40
CA ARG A 242 -56.42 15.23 79.99
C ARG A 242 -57.20 14.27 80.86
N GLU A 243 -58.15 14.77 81.67
CA GLU A 243 -59.01 13.92 82.50
C GLU A 243 -59.80 12.91 81.66
N VAL A 244 -60.27 13.31 80.48
CA VAL A 244 -61.06 12.44 79.60
C VAL A 244 -60.25 11.66 78.56
N GLU A 245 -58.92 11.81 78.51
CA GLU A 245 -58.05 11.23 77.47
C GLU A 245 -58.18 9.70 77.38
N SER A 246 -58.05 9.00 78.51
CA SER A 246 -58.19 7.54 78.57
C SER A 246 -59.59 7.03 78.20
N VAL A 247 -60.62 7.86 78.40
CA VAL A 247 -62.00 7.58 77.97
C VAL A 247 -62.15 7.85 76.47
N ALA A 248 -61.54 8.92 75.96
CA ALA A 248 -61.55 9.27 74.54
C ALA A 248 -60.92 8.17 73.68
N GLU A 249 -59.83 7.54 74.12
CA GLU A 249 -59.22 6.38 73.43
C GLU A 249 -60.21 5.21 73.30
N LYS A 250 -60.97 4.91 74.37
CA LYS A 250 -61.98 3.84 74.34
C LYS A 250 -63.16 4.22 73.44
N VAL A 251 -63.63 5.47 73.55
CA VAL A 251 -64.71 5.99 72.70
C VAL A 251 -64.31 5.96 71.22
N ALA A 252 -63.05 6.21 70.90
CA ALA A 252 -62.55 6.14 69.52
C ALA A 252 -62.78 4.76 68.88
N SER A 253 -62.72 3.66 69.65
CA SER A 253 -63.03 2.31 69.15
C SER A 253 -64.51 2.11 68.76
N HIS A 254 -65.40 2.98 69.25
CA HIS A 254 -66.83 2.97 68.95
C HIS A 254 -67.22 4.01 67.88
N ILE A 255 -66.32 4.91 67.51
CA ILE A 255 -66.54 5.90 66.46
C ILE A 255 -66.40 5.20 65.10
N ASN A 256 -67.40 5.40 64.24
CA ASN A 256 -67.37 4.91 62.88
C ASN A 256 -66.87 6.00 61.92
N LEU A 257 -65.71 5.76 61.33
CA LEU A 257 -65.08 6.61 60.32
C LEU A 257 -65.52 6.14 58.92
N LYS A 258 -66.81 6.30 58.60
CA LYS A 258 -67.33 6.10 57.23
C LYS A 258 -67.18 7.34 56.37
#